data_AF-A0A846E3Y8-F1
#
_entry.id   AF-A0A846E3Y8-F1
#
_cell.length_a   1.000
_cell.length_b   1.000
_cell.length_c   1.000
_cell.angle_alpha   90.00
_cell.angle_beta   90.00
_cell.angle_gamma   90.00
#
_symmetry.space_group_name_H-M   'P 1'
#
loop_
_entity.id
_entity.type
_entity.pdbx_description
1 polymer ?
#
loop_
_entity_poly.entity_id
_entity_poly.type
_entity_poly.pdbx_seq_one_letter_code
_entity_poly.pdbx_strand_id
1 'polypeptide(L)' 'MSDKQSRRPDIAIIQRPQFYPDERPRMGIKTRPFMIVEIASSNWSTDLIDKQEEYLALGVPEYWIID' A
#
# COMPACT_ATOMS: atom_id res chain seq x y z
N MET A 1 -16.81 13.20 -2.49
CA MET A 1 -16.82 12.11 -1.49
C MET A 1 -15.87 11.07 -2.03
N SER A 2 -14.66 10.97 -1.49
CA SER A 2 -13.71 9.96 -1.98
C SER A 2 -14.13 8.62 -1.39
N ASP A 3 -14.53 7.68 -2.25
CA ASP A 3 -14.74 6.30 -1.84
C ASP A 3 -13.44 5.80 -1.21
N LYS A 4 -13.50 5.37 0.05
CA LYS A 4 -12.36 4.73 0.71
C LYS A 4 -12.13 3.37 0.06
N GLN A 5 -11.45 3.37 -1.08
CA GLN A 5 -11.13 2.17 -1.81
C GLN A 5 -10.05 1.41 -1.06
N SER A 6 -10.36 0.19 -0.63
CA SER A 6 -9.37 -0.69 -0.02
C SER A 6 -8.42 -1.21 -1.08
N ARG A 7 -7.11 -1.09 -0.86
CA ARG A 7 -6.07 -1.65 -1.73
C ARG A 7 -5.47 -2.93 -1.14
N ARG A 8 -4.99 -3.81 -2.02
CA ARG A 8 -4.29 -5.05 -1.69
C ARG A 8 -2.94 -5.05 -2.41
N PRO A 9 -1.93 -4.33 -1.89
CA PRO A 9 -0.58 -4.38 -2.44
C PRO A 9 0.01 -5.78 -2.29
N ASP A 10 0.98 -6.12 -3.13
CA ASP A 10 1.72 -7.37 -3.02
C ASP A 10 2.51 -7.42 -1.70
N ILE A 11 3.18 -6.31 -1.36
CA ILE A 11 3.90 -6.16 -0.10
C ILE A 11 3.62 -4.77 0.50
N ALA A 12 3.32 -4.75 1.80
CA ALA A 12 3.23 -3.54 2.60
C ALA A 12 4.14 -3.62 3.83
N ILE A 13 4.99 -2.62 4.03
CA ILE A 13 5.88 -2.53 5.18
C ILE A 13 5.30 -1.55 6.19
N ILE A 14 5.18 -2.02 7.43
CA ILE A 14 4.69 -1.27 8.58
C ILE A 14 5.84 -1.16 9.58
N GLN A 15 6.16 0.07 10.00
CA GLN A 15 7.23 0.29 10.99
C GLN A 15 6.72 -0.02 12.40
N ARG A 16 7.61 -0.28 13.36
CA ARG A 16 7.22 -0.39 14.78
C ARG A 16 7.56 0.90 15.54
N PRO A 17 6.78 1.24 16.60
CA PRO A 17 5.56 0.58 17.02
C PRO A 17 4.37 1.13 16.22
N GLN A 18 3.71 0.26 15.48
CA GLN A 18 2.46 0.63 14.79
C GLN A 18 1.34 -0.37 15.10
N PHE A 19 1.69 -1.56 15.59
CA PHE A 19 0.84 -2.53 16.29
C PHE A 19 1.70 -3.32 17.30
N TYR A 20 1.16 -3.70 18.45
CA TYR A 20 1.79 -4.73 19.29
C TYR A 20 1.66 -6.12 18.63
N PRO A 21 2.53 -7.11 18.94
CA PRO A 21 2.47 -8.45 18.34
C PRO A 21 1.08 -9.11 18.42
N ASP A 22 0.34 -8.83 19.48
CA ASP A 22 -0.99 -9.37 19.75
C ASP A 22 -2.12 -8.57 19.06
N GLU A 23 -1.81 -7.39 18.50
CA GLU A 23 -2.76 -6.48 17.86
C GLU A 23 -2.75 -6.56 16.34
N ARG A 24 -2.14 -7.62 15.76
CA ARG A 24 -2.13 -7.79 14.30
C ARG A 24 -3.57 -7.72 13.77
N PRO A 25 -3.88 -6.74 12.90
CA PRO A 25 -5.25 -6.49 12.52
C PRO A 25 -5.78 -7.64 11.66
N ARG A 26 -6.82 -8.32 12.14
CA ARG A 26 -7.46 -9.45 11.44
C ARG A 26 -8.25 -9.04 10.20
N MET A 27 -8.58 -7.75 10.07
CA MET A 27 -9.40 -7.19 8.97
C MET A 27 -8.65 -6.12 8.16
N GLY A 28 -7.34 -6.29 7.99
CA GLY A 28 -6.51 -5.38 7.19
C GLY A 28 -6.00 -4.16 7.95
N ILE A 29 -4.99 -3.52 7.39
CA ILE A 29 -4.29 -2.40 8.01
C ILE A 29 -5.02 -1.10 7.67
N LYS A 30 -5.44 -0.35 8.69
CA LYS A 30 -6.14 0.95 8.53
C LYS A 30 -5.21 2.16 8.61
N THR A 31 -3.97 1.94 8.99
CA THR A 31 -2.93 2.98 9.09
C THR A 31 -2.16 3.09 7.78
N ARG A 32 -1.64 4.27 7.50
CA ARG A 32 -0.73 4.50 6.37
C ARG A 32 0.51 3.60 6.48
N PRO A 33 0.82 2.76 5.48
CA PRO A 33 2.07 2.01 5.42
C PRO A 33 3.30 2.91 5.28
N PHE A 34 4.46 2.43 5.73
CA PHE A 34 5.73 3.13 5.50
C PHE A 34 6.20 2.96 4.05
N MET A 35 5.98 1.77 3.49
CA MET A 35 6.37 1.45 2.12
C MET A 35 5.39 0.46 1.50
N ILE A 36 5.15 0.64 0.20
CA ILE A 36 4.39 -0.28 -0.64
C ILE A 36 5.28 -0.79 -1.78
N VAL A 37 5.18 -2.08 -2.09
CA VAL A 37 5.82 -2.69 -3.25
C VAL A 37 4.76 -3.42 -4.08
N GLU A 38 4.78 -3.16 -5.39
CA GLU A 38 3.97 -3.86 -6.39
C GLU A 38 4.91 -4.59 -7.36
N ILE A 39 4.54 -5.81 -7.75
CA ILE A 39 5.26 -6.61 -8.75
C ILE A 39 4.57 -6.42 -10.08
N ALA A 40 5.30 -5.89 -11.06
CA ALA A 40 4.78 -5.66 -12.39
C ALA A 40 4.44 -7.00 -13.07
N SER A 41 3.25 -7.09 -13.64
CA SER A 41 2.87 -8.18 -14.54
C SER A 41 2.70 -7.60 -15.93
N SER A 42 2.94 -8.33 -17.01
CA SER A 42 3.10 -7.87 -18.40
C SER A 42 2.07 -6.89 -19.02
N ASN A 43 1.03 -6.42 -18.30
CA ASN A 43 0.02 -5.45 -18.75
C ASN A 43 -0.23 -4.30 -17.73
N TRP A 44 0.83 -3.62 -17.26
CA TRP A 44 0.80 -2.89 -15.98
C TRP A 44 0.79 -1.35 -16.02
N SER A 45 1.08 -0.72 -17.16
CA SER A 45 1.44 0.72 -17.19
C SER A 45 0.38 1.66 -16.57
N THR A 46 -0.89 1.56 -16.98
CA THR A 46 -1.93 2.49 -16.49
C THR A 46 -2.34 2.18 -15.05
N ASP A 47 -2.49 0.90 -14.69
CA ASP A 47 -2.88 0.48 -13.33
C ASP A 47 -1.83 0.86 -12.28
N LEU A 48 -0.53 0.74 -12.60
CA LEU A 48 0.53 1.11 -11.65
C LEU A 48 0.67 2.62 -11.47
N ILE A 49 0.33 3.43 -12.49
CA ILE A 49 0.32 4.90 -12.37
C ILE A 49 -0.84 5.33 -11.47
N ASP A 50 -2.05 4.82 -11.70
CA ASP A 50 -3.22 5.14 -10.87
C ASP A 50 -2.99 4.74 -9.41
N LYS A 51 -2.42 3.55 -9.17
CA LYS A 51 -2.01 3.10 -7.82
C LYS A 51 -0.96 4.02 -7.19
N GLN A 52 0.04 4.45 -7.95
CA GLN A 52 1.08 5.34 -7.46
C GLN A 52 0.49 6.66 -6.95
N GLU A 53 -0.40 7.28 -7.74
CA GLU A 53 -1.06 8.53 -7.36
C GLU A 53 -1.90 8.38 -6.09
N GLU A 54 -2.62 7.27 -5.97
CA GLU A 54 -3.40 6.98 -4.76
C GLU A 54 -2.53 6.77 -3.52
N TYR A 55 -1.45 6.00 -3.63
CA TYR A 55 -0.54 5.79 -2.50
C TYR A 55 0.19 7.09 -2.11
N LEU A 56 0.56 7.93 -3.09
CA LEU A 56 1.06 9.28 -2.86
C LEU A 56 0.03 10.16 -2.14
N ALA A 57 -1.24 10.12 -2.54
CA ALA A 57 -2.32 10.86 -1.89
C ALA A 57 -2.60 10.38 -0.46
N LEU A 58 -2.41 9.08 -0.19
CA LEU A 58 -2.40 8.51 1.16
C LEU A 58 -1.15 8.89 1.96
N GLY A 59 -0.17 9.52 1.32
CA GLY A 59 1.07 10.00 1.89
C GLY A 59 2.13 8.91 2.07
N VAL A 60 2.02 7.75 1.41
CA VAL A 60 3.01 6.66 1.57
C VAL A 60 4.40 7.20 1.19
N PRO A 61 5.40 7.13 2.10
CA PRO A 61 6.73 7.68 1.84
C PRO A 61 7.48 7.03 0.69
N GLU A 62 7.34 5.72 0.52
CA GLU A 62 8.11 4.92 -0.44
C GLU A 62 7.17 4.02 -1.25
N TYR A 63 7.23 4.11 -2.59
CA TYR A 63 6.47 3.26 -3.51
C TYR A 63 7.40 2.68 -4.58
N TRP A 64 7.52 1.35 -4.59
CA TRP A 64 8.46 0.64 -5.46
C TRP A 64 7.70 -0.28 -6.40
N ILE A 65 8.12 -0.29 -7.66
CA ILE A 65 7.68 -1.25 -8.68
C ILE A 65 8.87 -2.15 -8.99
N ILE A 66 8.65 -3.45 -8.89
CA ILE A 66 9.63 -4.46 -9.30
C ILE A 66 9.13 -5.09 -10.60
N ASP A 67 9.93 -5.03 -11.66
CA ASP A 67 9.70 -5.70 -12.95
C ASP A 67 10.51 -7.01 -13.01
#